data_AF-A0A923IA71-F1
#
_entry.id   AF-A0A923IA71-F1
#
_cell.length_a   1.000
_cell.length_b   1.000
_cell.length_c   1.000
_cell.angle_alpha   90.00
_cell.angle_beta   90.00
_cell.angle_gamma   90.00
#
_symmetry.space_group_name_H-M   'P 1'
#
loop_
_entity.id
_entity.type
_entity.pdbx_description
1 polymer ?
#
loop_
_entity_poly.entity_id
_entity_poly.type
_entity_poly.pdbx_seq_one_letter_code
_entity_poly.pdbx_strand_id
1 'polypeptide(L)'
;MGEGRKLNCWEYQGCGREPGGVRADEMGACDAASDGRLDGINGGRCAGRACWVVPGTLCDGRVCGTFDEKYVFCRKCGFFEQVQEEEGASYVDYVPLLVMMAGSAEE
;
A
#
# COMPACT_ATOMS: atom_id res chain seq x y z
N MET A 1 -2.69 25.34 -8.77
CA MET A 1 -3.58 24.47 -7.98
C MET A 1 -2.65 23.62 -7.16
N GLY A 2 -2.69 23.72 -5.83
CA GLY A 2 -1.74 22.99 -5.00
C GLY A 2 -2.03 21.50 -5.10
N GLU A 3 -1.21 20.77 -5.84
CA GLU A 3 -1.12 19.31 -5.70
C GLU A 3 -0.70 19.03 -4.25
N GLY A 4 -1.70 18.82 -3.40
CA GLY A 4 -1.51 18.39 -2.03
C GLY A 4 -0.78 17.07 -2.05
N ARG A 5 0.32 16.98 -1.30
CA ARG A 5 1.13 15.77 -1.19
C ARG A 5 0.24 14.60 -0.77
N LYS A 6 0.08 13.64 -1.69
CA LYS A 6 -0.65 12.39 -1.49
C LYS A 6 0.08 11.54 -0.46
N LEU A 7 -0.60 11.14 0.61
CA LEU A 7 -0.04 10.37 1.71
C LEU A 7 0.04 8.88 1.36
N ASN A 8 1.10 8.20 1.81
CA ASN A 8 1.19 6.74 1.73
C ASN A 8 0.59 6.07 2.97
N CYS A 9 0.32 4.77 2.90
CA CYS A 9 -0.33 4.05 4.00
C CYS A 9 0.45 4.16 5.33
N TRP A 10 1.78 4.22 5.30
CA TRP A 10 2.61 4.38 6.49
C TRP A 10 2.60 5.80 7.04
N GLU A 11 2.46 6.82 6.18
CA GLU A 11 2.28 8.22 6.58
C GLU A 11 0.89 8.43 7.20
N TYR A 12 -0.14 7.78 6.64
CA TYR A 12 -1.51 7.83 7.18
C TYR A 12 -1.65 7.06 8.50
N GLN A 13 -1.14 5.83 8.56
CA GLN A 13 -1.23 4.98 9.75
C GLN A 13 -0.20 5.34 10.83
N GLY A 14 0.84 6.09 10.48
CA GLY A 14 1.95 6.40 11.39
C GLY A 14 2.67 5.15 11.90
N CYS A 15 2.76 4.09 11.07
CA CYS A 15 3.27 2.79 11.55
C CYS A 15 4.79 2.79 11.76
N GLY A 16 5.52 3.76 11.22
CA GLY A 16 6.98 3.92 11.41
C GLY A 16 7.83 2.83 10.76
N ARG A 17 7.26 2.00 9.89
CA ARG A 17 7.94 0.93 9.13
C ARG A 17 8.32 1.37 7.71
N GLU A 18 8.29 2.66 7.42
CA GLU A 18 8.82 3.21 6.18
C GLU A 18 10.34 2.96 6.04
N PRO A 19 10.93 3.00 4.84
CA PRO A 19 12.37 2.91 4.69
C PRO A 19 13.07 4.01 5.49
N GLY A 20 13.88 3.61 6.48
CA GLY A 20 14.52 4.53 7.44
C GLY A 20 13.64 4.93 8.63
N GLY A 21 12.46 4.33 8.78
CA GLY A 21 11.55 4.56 9.90
C GLY A 21 12.04 3.91 11.20
N VAL A 22 11.61 4.47 12.34
CA VAL A 22 12.05 4.04 13.67
C VAL A 22 11.73 2.57 13.99
N ARG A 23 10.68 2.00 13.38
CA ARG A 23 10.29 0.59 13.56
C ARG A 23 10.77 -0.30 12.41
N ALA A 24 11.35 0.26 11.36
CA ALA A 24 11.90 -0.52 10.26
C ALA A 24 13.15 -1.30 10.69
N ASP A 25 13.94 -0.76 11.61
CA ASP A 25 15.14 -1.43 12.14
C ASP A 25 14.76 -2.61 13.06
N GLU A 26 13.77 -2.41 13.94
CA GLU A 26 13.36 -3.42 14.92
C GLU A 26 12.40 -4.48 14.36
N MET A 27 11.47 -4.10 13.48
CA MET A 27 10.41 -4.98 12.95
C MET A 27 10.54 -5.28 11.46
N GLY A 28 11.60 -4.80 10.82
CA GLY A 28 11.77 -4.82 9.36
C GLY A 28 10.97 -3.74 8.65
N ALA A 29 11.51 -3.28 7.52
CA ALA A 29 10.82 -2.36 6.62
C ALA A 29 9.48 -2.95 6.15
N CYS A 30 8.50 -2.09 5.92
CA CYS A 30 7.19 -2.47 5.40
C CYS A 30 7.37 -2.94 3.95
N ASP A 31 6.82 -4.11 3.62
CA ASP A 31 6.82 -4.61 2.25
C ASP A 31 6.14 -3.61 1.30
N ALA A 32 5.04 -2.97 1.73
CA ALA A 32 4.39 -1.95 0.89
C ALA A 32 5.27 -0.70 0.64
N ALA A 33 6.21 -0.42 1.54
CA ALA A 33 7.15 0.70 1.38
C ALA A 33 8.46 0.30 0.67
N SER A 34 8.67 -1.00 0.45
CA SER A 34 9.85 -1.56 -0.22
C SER A 34 9.53 -2.10 -1.61
N ASP A 35 8.27 -2.45 -1.87
CA ASP A 35 7.82 -3.01 -3.13
C ASP A 35 7.70 -1.93 -4.21
N GLY A 36 8.76 -1.77 -4.99
CA GLY A 36 8.83 -0.82 -6.10
C GLY A 36 8.03 -1.22 -7.34
N ARG A 37 7.44 -2.43 -7.39
CA ARG A 37 6.66 -2.87 -8.57
C ARG A 37 5.42 -2.02 -8.80
N LEU A 38 4.90 -1.42 -7.74
CA LEU A 38 3.70 -0.57 -7.76
C LEU A 38 4.04 0.91 -7.55
N ASP A 39 5.31 1.31 -7.70
CA ASP A 39 5.71 2.71 -7.57
C ASP A 39 4.95 3.62 -8.54
N GLY A 40 4.45 4.75 -8.05
CA GLY A 40 3.64 5.70 -8.81
C GLY A 40 2.15 5.36 -8.92
N ILE A 41 1.73 4.16 -8.52
CA ILE A 41 0.31 3.78 -8.53
C ILE A 41 -0.50 4.65 -7.57
N ASN A 42 -1.66 5.11 -8.05
CA ASN A 42 -2.54 6.02 -7.30
C ASN A 42 -1.80 7.27 -6.80
N GLY A 43 -0.74 7.70 -7.51
CA GLY A 43 0.11 8.83 -7.10
C GLY A 43 0.89 8.59 -5.79
N GLY A 44 1.04 7.33 -5.38
CA GLY A 44 1.83 6.93 -4.21
C GLY A 44 3.26 6.57 -4.55
N ARG A 45 4.06 6.34 -3.51
CA ARG A 45 5.43 5.81 -3.64
C ARG A 45 5.42 4.32 -3.33
N CYS A 46 6.13 3.52 -4.12
CA CYS A 46 6.09 2.05 -4.03
C CYS A 46 4.62 1.57 -3.98
N ALA A 47 4.32 0.53 -3.22
CA ALA A 47 2.94 0.11 -2.97
C ALA A 47 2.24 0.90 -1.84
N GLY A 48 2.69 2.12 -1.50
CA GLY A 48 2.13 2.93 -0.41
C GLY A 48 0.67 3.31 -0.58
N ARG A 49 0.24 3.54 -1.83
CA ARG A 49 -1.18 3.75 -2.21
C ARG A 49 -1.77 2.56 -2.95
N ALA A 50 -1.17 1.39 -2.74
CA ALA A 50 -1.62 0.10 -3.25
C ALA A 50 -1.46 -0.99 -2.18
N CYS A 51 -1.39 -0.59 -0.90
CA CYS A 51 -0.92 -1.49 0.14
C CYS A 51 -1.83 -2.70 0.29
N TRP A 52 -3.12 -2.60 -0.06
CA TRP A 52 -4.12 -3.67 -0.02
C TRP A 52 -3.77 -4.91 -0.85
N VAL A 53 -2.93 -4.80 -1.89
CA VAL A 53 -2.46 -5.96 -2.67
C VAL A 53 -1.15 -6.56 -2.16
N VAL A 54 -0.51 -5.96 -1.14
CA VAL A 54 0.78 -6.43 -0.60
C VAL A 54 0.58 -7.24 0.69
N PRO A 55 0.65 -8.58 0.65
CA PRO A 55 0.54 -9.42 1.85
C PRO A 55 1.74 -9.19 2.80
N GLY A 56 1.64 -9.65 4.05
CA GLY A 56 2.73 -9.51 5.04
C GLY A 56 2.84 -8.13 5.69
N THR A 57 2.00 -7.18 5.27
CA THR A 57 1.98 -5.82 5.80
C THR A 57 1.13 -5.72 7.06
N LEU A 58 1.51 -4.78 7.94
CA LEU A 58 0.87 -4.56 9.23
C LEU A 58 -0.33 -3.60 9.08
N CYS A 59 -1.54 -4.13 9.23
CA CYS A 59 -2.77 -3.34 9.33
C CYS A 59 -3.30 -3.39 10.76
N ASP A 60 -3.54 -2.24 11.39
CA ASP A 60 -4.17 -2.16 12.72
C ASP A 60 -3.43 -3.01 13.79
N GLY A 61 -2.09 -3.03 13.75
CA GLY A 61 -1.27 -3.81 14.68
C GLY A 61 -1.19 -5.30 14.40
N ARG A 62 -1.86 -5.82 13.35
CA ARG A 62 -1.80 -7.23 12.94
C ARG A 62 -1.16 -7.38 11.57
N VAL A 63 -0.35 -8.43 11.42
CA VAL A 63 0.19 -8.84 10.12
C VAL A 63 -0.92 -9.56 9.36
N CYS A 64 -1.32 -9.02 8.21
CA CYS A 64 -2.28 -9.69 7.33
C CYS A 64 -1.53 -10.74 6.49
N GLY A 65 -1.90 -12.02 6.64
CA GLY A 65 -1.21 -13.12 5.97
C GLY A 65 -1.52 -13.19 4.48
N THR A 66 -2.81 -13.34 4.12
CA THR A 66 -3.24 -13.53 2.73
C THR A 66 -3.80 -12.26 2.09
N PHE A 67 -3.82 -12.20 0.75
CA PHE A 67 -4.44 -11.10 0.00
C PHE A 67 -5.93 -10.96 0.31
N ASP A 68 -6.70 -12.05 0.33
CA ASP A 68 -8.15 -12.03 0.62
C ASP A 68 -8.45 -11.42 1.98
N GLU A 69 -7.79 -11.89 3.04
CA GLU A 69 -7.95 -11.32 4.38
C GLU A 69 -7.60 -9.83 4.36
N LYS A 70 -6.46 -9.50 3.74
CA LYS A 70 -5.98 -8.13 3.66
C LYS A 70 -6.95 -7.21 2.93
N TYR A 71 -7.48 -7.62 1.80
CA TYR A 71 -8.40 -6.84 0.99
C TYR A 71 -9.70 -6.55 1.75
N VAL A 72 -10.24 -7.55 2.47
CA VAL A 72 -11.42 -7.38 3.33
C VAL A 72 -11.16 -6.38 4.45
N PHE A 73 -9.97 -6.42 5.09
CA PHE A 73 -9.60 -5.44 6.11
C PHE A 73 -9.37 -4.04 5.52
N CYS A 74 -8.66 -3.95 4.39
CA CYS A 74 -8.37 -2.69 3.72
C CYS A 74 -9.64 -1.99 3.21
N ARG A 75 -10.67 -2.73 2.79
CA ARG A 75 -11.98 -2.16 2.45
C ARG A 75 -12.66 -1.39 3.59
N LYS A 76 -12.27 -1.64 4.85
CA LYS A 76 -12.76 -0.92 6.03
C LYS A 76 -11.76 0.12 6.54
N CYS A 77 -10.61 0.24 5.90
CA CYS A 77 -9.57 1.19 6.28
C CYS A 77 -9.91 2.57 5.72
N GLY A 78 -9.92 3.60 6.58
CA GLY A 78 -10.17 4.98 6.14
C GLY A 78 -9.19 5.47 5.06
N PHE A 79 -7.97 4.93 5.04
CA PHE A 79 -7.00 5.22 3.97
C PHE A 79 -7.45 4.71 2.60
N PHE A 80 -8.07 3.53 2.54
CA PHE A 80 -8.52 2.95 1.26
C PHE A 80 -9.69 3.75 0.67
N GLU A 81 -10.60 4.21 1.51
CA GLU A 81 -11.66 5.13 1.11
C GLU A 81 -11.07 6.46 0.64
N GLN A 82 -10.15 7.04 1.42
CA GLN A 82 -9.47 8.29 1.07
C GLN A 82 -8.74 8.21 -0.29
N VAL A 83 -8.01 7.12 -0.57
CA VAL A 83 -7.32 6.96 -1.86
C VAL A 83 -8.32 6.90 -3.02
N GLN A 84 -9.43 6.18 -2.87
CA GLN A 84 -10.48 6.15 -3.91
C GLN A 84 -11.08 7.54 -4.15
N GLU A 85 -11.33 8.31 -3.09
CA GLU A 85 -11.85 9.67 -3.20
C GLU A 85 -10.83 10.63 -3.83
N GLU A 86 -9.54 10.52 -3.49
CA GLU A 86 -8.47 11.35 -4.04
C GLU A 86 -8.15 11.04 -5.51
N GLU A 87 -8.15 9.76 -5.90
CA GLU A 87 -7.87 9.37 -7.29
C GLU A 87 -9.10 9.48 -8.20
N GLY A 88 -10.30 9.27 -7.64
CA GLY A 88 -11.57 9.33 -8.38
C GLY A 88 -11.54 8.46 -9.64
N ALA A 89 -11.64 9.09 -10.81
CA ALA A 89 -11.62 8.38 -12.10
C ALA A 89 -10.25 7.79 -12.49
N SER A 90 -9.17 8.23 -11.85
CA SER A 90 -7.81 7.71 -12.08
C SER A 90 -7.45 6.57 -11.12
N TYR A 91 -8.39 6.14 -10.28
CA TYR A 91 -8.17 5.07 -9.31
C TYR A 91 -7.85 3.73 -10.00
N VAL A 92 -6.73 3.13 -9.61
CA VAL A 92 -6.30 1.82 -10.06
C VAL A 92 -6.78 0.77 -9.06
N ASP A 93 -7.70 -0.07 -9.51
CA ASP A 93 -8.31 -1.13 -8.70
C ASP A 93 -7.35 -2.32 -8.46
N TYR A 94 -7.70 -3.25 -7.57
CA TYR A 94 -6.81 -4.35 -7.17
C TYR A 94 -6.49 -5.33 -8.31
N VAL A 95 -7.36 -5.49 -9.31
CA VAL A 95 -7.15 -6.42 -10.43
C VAL A 95 -5.88 -6.11 -11.23
N PRO A 96 -5.69 -4.91 -11.82
CA PRO A 96 -4.47 -4.59 -12.54
C PRO A 96 -3.22 -4.64 -11.64
N LEU A 97 -3.34 -4.32 -10.36
CA LEU A 97 -2.23 -4.39 -9.41
C LEU A 97 -1.79 -5.84 -9.15
N LEU A 98 -2.72 -6.77 -9.01
CA LEU A 98 -2.40 -8.19 -8.88
C LEU A 98 -1.71 -8.74 -10.13
N VAL A 99 -2.11 -8.28 -11.32
CA VAL A 99 -1.44 -8.65 -12.58
C VAL A 99 0.01 -8.17 -12.58
N MET A 100 0.26 -6.92 -12.18
CA MET A 100 1.63 -6.39 -12.04
C MET A 100 2.47 -7.18 -11.02
N MET A 101 1.85 -7.63 -9.93
CA MET A 101 2.52 -8.40 -8.88
C MET A 101 2.77 -9.86 -9.29
N ALA A 102 1.91 -10.44 -10.12
CA ALA A 102 2.02 -11.81 -10.63
C ALA A 102 2.99 -11.94 -11.82
N GLY A 103 3.29 -10.84 -12.52
CA GLY A 103 4.10 -10.81 -13.75
C GLY A 103 5.62 -11.04 -13.61
N SER A 104 6.13 -11.58 -12.49
CA SER A 104 7.54 -12.04 -12.40
C SER A 104 7.70 -13.55 -12.64
N ALA A 105 6.70 -14.21 -13.22
CA ALA A 105 6.74 -15.62 -13.58
C ALA A 105 6.56 -15.84 -15.09
N GLU A 106 7.24 -15.07 -15.93
CA GLU A 106 7.51 -15.47 -17.33
C GLU A 106 8.95 -15.08 -17.68
N GLU A 107 9.87 -16.04 -17.54
CA GLU A 107 10.88 -16.51 -18.52
C GLU A 107 11.78 -17.59 -17.90
#